data_AF-A0AAV1PW48-F1
#
_entry.id   AF-A0AAV1PW48-F1
#
_cell.length_a   1.000
_cell.length_b   1.000
_cell.length_c   1.000
_cell.angle_alpha   90.00
_cell.angle_beta   90.00
_cell.angle_gamma   90.00
#
_symmetry.space_group_name_H-M   'P 1'
#
loop_
_entity.id
_entity.type
_entity.pdbx_description
1 polymer ?
#
loop_
_entity_poly.entity_id
_entity_poly.type
_entity_poly.pdbx_seq_one_letter_code
_entity_poly.pdbx_strand_id
1 'polypeptide(L)'
;MLQLGDEATLYSLVFVVVLLGTRSPVWTTVLTASLYLFLAMFRFPQANKNGATGVELDLEFSADGVPILLHDDTVDRTTNGSGPLSQIRFSDLGKLDAAAKHRLREKFAGEKIPTLEEAVEECIRLQLTIYFDVKGHPDEVRPTKQTIQTRLDYMQPVSHIC
;
A
#
# COMPACT_ATOMS: atom_id res chain seq x y z
N MET A 1 -21.40 2.63 -0.72
CA MET A 1 -20.33 3.58 -1.06
C MET A 1 -20.57 3.96 -2.51
N LEU A 2 -21.08 5.18 -2.76
CA LEU A 2 -21.44 5.63 -4.12
C LEU A 2 -20.19 5.61 -4.99
N GLN A 3 -20.27 4.94 -6.13
CA GLN A 3 -19.19 4.92 -7.11
C GLN A 3 -18.90 6.37 -7.51
N LEU A 4 -17.64 6.80 -7.42
CA LEU A 4 -17.19 8.15 -7.82
C LEU A 4 -17.66 8.55 -9.24
N GLY A 5 -17.96 7.56 -10.10
CA GLY A 5 -18.51 7.77 -11.45
C GLY A 5 -19.98 8.21 -11.48
N ASP A 6 -20.82 7.75 -10.56
CA ASP A 6 -22.25 8.09 -10.54
C ASP A 6 -22.46 9.54 -10.07
N GLU A 7 -21.70 9.96 -9.06
CA GLU A 7 -21.68 11.34 -8.55
C GLU A 7 -21.23 12.33 -9.64
N ALA A 8 -20.17 12.01 -10.39
CA ALA A 8 -19.67 12.85 -11.48
C ALA A 8 -20.67 12.96 -12.64
N THR A 9 -21.41 11.89 -12.93
CA THR A 9 -22.42 11.87 -14.00
C THR A 9 -23.66 12.66 -13.62
N LEU A 10 -24.17 12.47 -12.39
CA LEU A 10 -25.27 13.25 -11.86
C LEU A 10 -24.90 14.73 -11.78
N TYR A 11 -23.67 15.03 -11.37
CA TYR A 11 -23.16 16.40 -11.32
C TYR A 11 -23.07 17.05 -12.70
N SER A 12 -22.55 16.32 -13.71
CA SER A 12 -22.47 16.82 -15.09
C SER A 12 -23.86 17.15 -15.65
N LEU A 13 -24.86 16.35 -15.29
CA LEU A 13 -26.24 16.58 -15.71
C LEU A 13 -26.86 17.81 -15.02
N VAL A 14 -26.64 17.98 -13.70
CA VAL A 14 -27.05 19.18 -12.96
C VAL A 14 -26.35 20.44 -13.49
N PHE A 15 -25.05 20.34 -13.80
CA PHE A 15 -24.27 21.43 -14.39
C PHE A 15 -24.85 21.87 -15.74
N VAL A 16 -25.14 20.93 -16.64
CA VAL A 16 -25.76 21.23 -17.95
C VAL A 16 -27.15 21.86 -17.77
N VAL A 17 -27.96 21.38 -16.82
CA VAL A 17 -29.29 21.95 -16.53
C VAL A 17 -29.19 23.39 -15.99
N VAL A 18 -28.27 23.65 -15.07
CA VAL A 18 -28.04 25.01 -14.53
C VAL A 18 -27.48 25.95 -15.59
N LEU A 19 -26.57 25.47 -16.45
CA LEU A 19 -25.96 26.25 -17.53
C LEU A 19 -26.97 26.61 -18.62
N LEU A 20 -27.91 25.71 -18.93
CA LEU A 20 -29.01 25.98 -19.86
C LEU A 20 -30.14 26.82 -19.23
N GLY A 21 -30.37 26.69 -17.92
CA GLY A 21 -31.45 27.39 -17.20
C GLY A 21 -31.09 28.80 -16.73
N THR A 22 -29.81 29.09 -16.47
CA THR A 22 -29.36 30.42 -16.02
C THR A 22 -28.64 31.16 -17.15
N ARG A 23 -29.25 32.23 -17.67
CA ARG A 23 -28.61 33.14 -18.65
C ARG A 23 -27.49 34.02 -18.08
N SER A 24 -27.02 33.72 -16.86
CA SER A 24 -26.01 34.52 -16.15
C SER A 24 -24.67 33.79 -16.10
N PRO A 25 -23.60 34.37 -16.69
CA PRO A 25 -22.23 33.83 -16.63
C PRO A 25 -21.66 33.72 -15.22
N VAL A 26 -22.21 34.49 -14.27
CA VAL A 26 -21.72 34.58 -12.89
C VAL A 26 -22.04 33.29 -12.12
N TRP A 27 -23.28 32.79 -12.23
CA TRP A 27 -23.72 31.60 -11.49
C TRP A 27 -23.05 30.32 -11.98
N THR A 28 -22.79 30.22 -13.28
CA THR A 28 -22.04 29.11 -13.88
C THR A 28 -20.58 29.11 -13.43
N THR A 29 -19.95 30.28 -13.30
CA THR A 29 -18.58 30.40 -12.79
C THR A 29 -18.51 30.03 -11.30
N VAL A 30 -19.48 30.47 -10.49
CA VAL A 30 -19.55 30.12 -9.05
C VAL A 30 -19.77 28.64 -8.84
N LEU A 31 -20.67 28.00 -9.61
CA LEU A 31 -20.91 26.55 -9.52
C LEU A 31 -19.65 25.76 -9.92
N THR A 32 -18.98 26.18 -11.00
CA THR A 32 -17.73 25.55 -11.46
C THR A 32 -16.61 25.70 -10.44
N ALA A 33 -16.43 26.89 -9.88
CA ALA A 33 -15.41 27.14 -8.85
C ALA A 33 -15.67 26.31 -7.59
N SER A 34 -16.92 26.20 -7.16
CA SER A 34 -17.32 25.35 -6.03
C SER A 34 -17.04 23.87 -6.30
N LEU A 35 -17.25 23.39 -7.54
CA LEU A 35 -16.91 22.02 -7.94
C LEU A 35 -15.41 21.78 -7.92
N TYR A 36 -14.62 22.69 -8.50
CA TYR A 36 -13.17 22.56 -8.49
C TYR A 36 -12.62 22.57 -7.06
N LEU A 37 -13.22 23.35 -6.15
CA LEU A 37 -12.89 23.34 -4.73
C LEU A 37 -13.25 22.00 -4.07
N PHE A 38 -14.46 21.49 -4.33
CA PHE A 38 -14.92 20.19 -3.82
C PHE A 38 -14.02 19.06 -4.32
N LEU A 39 -13.76 19.00 -5.63
CA LEU A 39 -12.84 18.03 -6.21
C LEU A 39 -11.44 18.16 -5.63
N ALA A 40 -10.87 19.37 -5.51
CA ALA A 40 -9.54 19.55 -4.93
C ALA A 40 -9.48 19.14 -3.44
N MET A 41 -10.52 19.38 -2.67
CA MET A 41 -10.61 19.01 -1.25
C MET A 41 -10.76 17.49 -1.05
N PHE A 42 -11.44 16.80 -1.96
CA PHE A 42 -11.63 15.34 -1.91
C PHE A 42 -10.57 14.55 -2.71
N ARG A 43 -9.64 15.24 -3.40
CA ARG A 43 -8.62 14.65 -4.29
C ARG A 43 -7.21 14.72 -3.70
N PHE A 44 -7.07 14.02 -2.58
CA PHE A 44 -5.85 13.38 -2.02
C PHE A 44 -5.00 14.15 -0.98
N PRO A 45 -4.25 13.44 -0.10
CA PRO A 45 -4.05 11.98 -0.04
C PRO A 45 -4.46 11.32 1.29
N GLN A 46 -4.59 9.99 1.24
CA GLN A 46 -4.40 9.11 2.39
C GLN A 46 -2.92 9.20 2.80
N ALA A 47 -2.56 10.32 3.40
CA ALA A 47 -1.24 10.53 3.95
C ALA A 47 -1.30 10.08 5.41
N ASN A 48 -0.42 9.16 5.79
CA ASN A 48 -0.26 8.82 7.19
C ASN A 48 0.24 10.05 7.99
N LYS A 49 0.35 9.93 9.31
CA LYS A 49 0.79 11.03 10.20
C LYS A 49 2.11 11.71 9.80
N ASN A 50 2.93 11.06 8.96
CA ASN A 50 4.22 11.55 8.51
C ASN A 50 4.21 12.07 7.07
N GLY A 51 3.04 12.18 6.43
CA GLY A 51 2.90 12.68 5.06
C GLY A 51 3.17 11.64 3.97
N ALA A 52 3.49 10.39 4.34
CA ALA A 52 3.74 9.33 3.38
C ALA A 52 2.41 8.78 2.84
N THR A 53 2.35 8.61 1.52
CA THR A 53 1.17 8.12 0.79
C THR A 53 1.33 6.66 0.35
N GLY A 54 2.54 6.12 0.47
CA GLY A 54 2.82 4.73 0.15
C GLY A 54 4.17 4.25 0.66
N VAL A 55 4.39 2.95 0.54
CA VAL A 55 5.60 2.24 0.92
C VAL A 55 5.95 1.23 -0.15
N GLU A 56 7.24 1.06 -0.40
CA GLU A 56 7.76 0.01 -1.26
C GLU A 56 8.30 -1.13 -0.39
N LEU A 57 7.95 -2.36 -0.76
CA LEU A 57 8.24 -3.57 -0.01
C LEU A 57 8.97 -4.57 -0.93
N ASP A 58 10.20 -4.90 -0.56
CA ASP A 58 10.96 -6.00 -1.14
C ASP A 58 10.41 -7.34 -0.64
N LEU A 59 10.02 -8.20 -1.57
CA LEU A 59 9.54 -9.53 -1.28
C LEU A 59 10.55 -10.62 -1.57
N GLU A 60 10.72 -11.49 -0.58
CA GLU A 60 11.57 -12.67 -0.64
C GLU A 60 10.96 -13.82 0.17
N PHE A 61 11.49 -15.03 0.02
CA PHE A 61 10.91 -16.24 0.60
C PHE A 61 11.89 -16.97 1.52
N SER A 62 11.38 -17.47 2.65
CA SER A 62 12.14 -18.40 3.49
C SER A 62 12.33 -19.75 2.80
N ALA A 63 13.21 -20.61 3.34
CA ALA A 63 13.43 -21.96 2.82
C ALA A 63 12.18 -22.85 2.82
N ASP A 64 11.17 -22.52 3.63
CA ASP A 64 9.86 -23.19 3.69
C ASP A 64 8.75 -22.45 2.91
N GLY A 65 9.12 -21.48 2.06
CA GLY A 65 8.22 -20.78 1.15
C GLY A 65 7.34 -19.72 1.81
N VAL A 66 7.70 -19.25 3.00
CA VAL A 66 6.96 -18.18 3.69
C VAL A 66 7.41 -16.83 3.13
N PRO A 67 6.48 -15.98 2.64
CA PRO A 67 6.82 -14.66 2.11
C PRO A 67 7.15 -13.69 3.25
N ILE A 68 8.32 -13.08 3.16
CA ILE A 68 8.86 -12.14 4.15
C ILE A 68 9.35 -10.86 3.47
N LEU A 69 9.55 -9.82 4.27
CA LEU A 69 10.18 -8.58 3.80
C LEU A 69 11.67 -8.58 4.08
N LEU A 70 12.47 -8.81 3.05
CA LEU A 70 13.93 -8.71 3.10
C LEU A 70 14.47 -8.38 1.71
N HIS A 71 15.35 -7.39 1.63
CA HIS A 71 15.91 -6.96 0.34
C HIS A 71 16.99 -7.92 -0.21
N ASP A 72 17.81 -8.50 0.65
CA ASP A 72 19.00 -9.24 0.23
C ASP A 72 18.74 -10.75 0.23
N ASP A 73 19.47 -11.49 -0.60
CA ASP A 73 19.42 -12.96 -0.62
C ASP A 73 20.04 -13.60 0.64
N THR A 74 20.64 -12.79 1.52
CA THR A 74 21.23 -13.23 2.80
C THR A 74 20.77 -12.34 3.95
N VAL A 75 20.80 -12.89 5.17
CA VAL A 75 20.37 -12.15 6.37
C VAL A 75 21.49 -11.28 6.98
N ASP A 76 22.71 -11.38 6.43
CA ASP A 76 23.93 -10.82 7.01
C ASP A 76 23.96 -9.30 7.11
N ARG A 77 23.33 -8.56 6.19
CA ARG A 77 23.45 -7.09 6.21
C ARG A 77 22.61 -6.45 7.31
N THR A 78 21.38 -6.93 7.49
CA THR A 78 20.37 -6.27 8.33
C THR A 78 20.21 -6.92 9.69
N THR A 79 20.53 -8.21 9.82
CA THR A 79 20.23 -8.98 11.03
C THR A 79 21.47 -9.38 11.84
N ASN A 80 21.26 -9.94 13.03
CA ASN A 80 22.29 -10.63 13.81
C ASN A 80 22.59 -12.07 13.34
N GLY A 81 21.91 -12.56 12.30
CA GLY A 81 22.20 -13.85 11.67
C GLY A 81 23.22 -13.75 10.54
N SER A 82 23.52 -14.91 9.96
CA SER A 82 24.36 -15.07 8.78
C SER A 82 23.86 -16.22 7.90
N GLY A 83 24.05 -16.07 6.59
CA GLY A 83 23.79 -17.13 5.61
C GLY A 83 22.68 -16.80 4.62
N PRO A 84 22.54 -17.65 3.58
CA PRO A 84 21.56 -17.46 2.52
C PRO A 84 20.15 -17.70 3.03
N LEU A 85 19.24 -16.79 2.68
CA LEU A 85 17.85 -16.83 3.10
C LEU A 85 17.12 -18.11 2.63
N SER A 86 17.43 -18.56 1.42
CA SER A 86 16.92 -19.80 0.82
C SER A 86 17.23 -21.08 1.61
N GLN A 87 18.11 -21.03 2.63
CA GLN A 87 18.43 -22.16 3.50
C GLN A 87 17.89 -22.01 4.93
N ILE A 88 17.23 -20.90 5.25
CA ILE A 88 16.75 -20.61 6.61
C ILE A 88 15.23 -20.70 6.64
N ARG A 89 14.70 -21.50 7.57
CA ARG A 89 13.25 -21.60 7.79
C ARG A 89 12.71 -20.36 8.48
N PHE A 90 11.45 -20.03 8.24
CA PHE A 90 10.79 -18.88 8.88
C PHE A 90 10.84 -18.93 10.42
N SER A 91 10.72 -20.12 11.01
CA SER A 91 10.82 -20.31 12.47
C SER A 91 12.15 -19.85 13.06
N ASP A 92 13.22 -19.88 12.28
CA ASP A 92 14.55 -19.43 12.69
C ASP A 92 14.77 -17.97 12.34
N LEU A 93 14.21 -17.49 11.22
CA LEU A 93 14.19 -16.06 10.87
C LEU A 93 13.47 -15.22 11.92
N GLY A 94 12.36 -15.70 12.48
CA GLY A 94 11.62 -15.01 13.54
C GLY A 94 12.35 -14.86 14.87
N LYS A 95 13.54 -15.48 15.02
CA LYS A 95 14.44 -15.33 16.18
C LYS A 95 15.51 -14.27 15.95
N LEU A 96 15.70 -13.82 14.71
CA LEU A 96 16.70 -12.83 14.35
C LEU A 96 16.20 -11.42 14.71
N ASP A 97 17.15 -10.58 15.10
CA ASP A 97 16.92 -9.15 15.31
C ASP A 97 17.25 -8.40 14.01
N ALA A 98 16.21 -7.90 13.33
CA ALA A 98 16.28 -7.17 12.07
C ALA A 98 16.84 -5.74 12.20
N ALA A 99 16.98 -5.24 13.43
CA ALA A 99 17.58 -3.94 13.72
C ALA A 99 19.01 -4.03 14.25
N ALA A 100 19.56 -5.24 14.47
CA ALA A 100 20.85 -5.46 15.13
C ALA A 100 22.02 -4.65 14.54
N LYS A 101 22.03 -4.49 13.22
CA LYS A 101 23.07 -3.76 12.46
C LYS A 101 22.65 -2.35 12.06
N HIS A 102 21.47 -1.89 12.49
CA HIS A 102 20.96 -0.56 12.19
C HIS A 102 21.45 0.48 13.21
N ARG A 103 21.64 1.74 12.79
CA ARG A 103 22.09 2.84 13.67
C ARG A 103 21.13 3.12 14.84
N LEU A 104 19.86 2.73 14.70
CA LEU A 104 18.81 2.92 15.71
C LEU A 104 18.51 1.64 16.51
N ARG A 105 19.43 0.66 16.52
CA ARG A 105 19.25 -0.64 17.21
C ARG A 105 18.78 -0.52 18.65
N GLU A 106 19.18 0.51 19.40
CA GLU A 106 18.76 0.68 20.80
C GLU A 106 17.27 1.00 20.93
N LYS A 107 16.69 1.67 19.92
CA LYS A 107 15.26 2.02 19.88
C LYS A 107 14.39 0.87 19.37
N PHE A 108 14.96 0.01 18.54
CA PHE A 108 14.25 -1.07 17.84
C PHE A 108 14.85 -2.45 18.16
N ALA A 109 15.41 -2.63 19.35
CA ALA A 109 16.07 -3.86 19.73
C ALA A 109 15.07 -5.02 19.75
N GLY A 110 15.42 -6.14 19.12
CA GLY A 110 14.57 -7.32 19.04
C GLY A 110 13.44 -7.23 18.00
N GLU A 111 13.49 -6.25 17.09
CA GLU A 111 12.55 -6.18 15.97
C GLU A 111 12.70 -7.42 15.09
N LYS A 112 11.58 -8.02 14.68
CA LYS A 112 11.58 -9.24 13.88
C LYS A 112 11.53 -8.91 12.39
N ILE A 113 11.91 -9.87 11.57
CA ILE A 113 11.66 -9.81 10.13
C ILE A 113 10.14 -10.00 9.93
N PRO A 114 9.43 -9.01 9.37
CA PRO A 114 7.99 -9.10 9.20
C PRO A 114 7.64 -10.03 8.05
N THR A 115 6.52 -10.73 8.20
CA THR A 115 5.85 -11.40 7.09
C THR A 115 5.18 -10.38 6.19
N LEU A 116 4.92 -10.80 4.95
CA LEU A 116 4.12 -10.00 4.03
C LEU A 116 2.69 -9.75 4.55
N GLU A 117 2.08 -10.72 5.23
CA GLU A 117 0.74 -10.54 5.79
C GLU A 117 0.71 -9.43 6.85
N GLU A 118 1.65 -9.47 7.81
CA GLU A 118 1.78 -8.45 8.85
C GLU A 118 2.02 -7.06 8.24
N ALA A 119 2.86 -6.97 7.21
CA ALA A 119 3.15 -5.71 6.55
C ALA A 119 1.94 -5.15 5.81
N VAL A 120 1.16 -5.99 5.13
CA VAL A 120 -0.06 -5.57 4.43
C VAL A 120 -1.12 -5.09 5.42
N GLU A 121 -1.34 -5.82 6.51
CA GLU A 121 -2.28 -5.41 7.56
C GLU A 121 -1.91 -4.03 8.14
N GLU A 122 -0.62 -3.81 8.37
CA GLU A 122 -0.12 -2.53 8.87
C GLU A 122 -0.29 -1.40 7.84
N CYS A 123 -0.04 -1.67 6.56
CA CYS A 123 -0.26 -0.71 5.48
C CYS A 123 -1.74 -0.34 5.34
N ILE A 124 -2.65 -1.31 5.43
CA ILE A 124 -4.11 -1.06 5.43
C ILE A 124 -4.49 -0.19 6.62
N ARG A 125 -3.98 -0.49 7.82
CA ARG A 125 -4.24 0.29 9.03
C ARG A 125 -3.76 1.73 8.90
N LEU A 126 -2.63 1.94 8.23
CA LEU A 126 -2.02 3.24 8.00
C LEU A 126 -2.52 3.93 6.71
N GLN A 127 -3.43 3.30 5.97
CA GLN A 127 -3.97 3.80 4.71
C GLN A 127 -2.85 4.13 3.69
N LEU A 128 -1.87 3.23 3.59
CA LEU A 128 -0.72 3.37 2.70
C LEU A 128 -0.92 2.58 1.40
N THR A 129 -0.53 3.21 0.29
CA THR A 129 -0.39 2.50 -0.99
C THR A 129 0.84 1.60 -0.94
N ILE A 130 0.72 0.34 -1.35
CA ILE A 130 1.82 -0.63 -1.33
C ILE A 130 2.37 -0.82 -2.74
N TYR A 131 3.68 -0.72 -2.89
CA TYR A 131 4.40 -1.11 -4.10
C TYR A 131 5.22 -2.36 -3.79
N PHE A 132 4.98 -3.45 -4.51
CA PHE A 132 5.74 -4.68 -4.33
C PHE A 132 6.87 -4.74 -5.34
N ASP A 133 8.11 -4.83 -4.85
CA ASP A 133 9.23 -5.34 -5.64
C ASP A 133 9.40 -6.83 -5.35
N VAL A 134 9.41 -7.64 -6.40
CA VAL A 134 9.39 -9.08 -6.28
C VAL A 134 10.63 -9.65 -6.95
N LYS A 135 11.55 -10.15 -6.14
CA LYS A 135 12.83 -10.67 -6.63
C LYS A 135 12.67 -12.11 -7.09
N GLY A 136 13.05 -12.38 -8.34
CA GLY A 136 13.55 -13.69 -8.82
C GLY A 136 12.68 -14.95 -8.74
N HIS A 137 11.49 -14.96 -8.13
CA HIS A 137 10.77 -16.19 -7.75
C HIS A 137 9.40 -16.38 -8.45
N PRO A 138 9.32 -16.48 -9.79
CA PRO A 138 8.05 -16.46 -10.52
C PRO A 138 7.07 -17.60 -10.16
N ASP A 139 7.57 -18.72 -9.64
CA ASP A 139 6.74 -19.88 -9.25
C ASP A 139 6.11 -19.71 -7.86
N GLU A 140 6.80 -19.06 -6.93
CA GLU A 140 6.33 -18.81 -5.56
C GLU A 140 5.48 -17.53 -5.46
N VAL A 141 5.68 -16.62 -6.40
CA VAL A 141 4.98 -15.33 -6.48
C VAL A 141 3.55 -15.48 -6.97
N ARG A 142 3.27 -16.41 -7.88
CA ARG A 142 1.91 -16.63 -8.42
C ARG A 142 0.87 -16.97 -7.36
N PRO A 143 1.08 -17.98 -6.48
CA PRO A 143 0.13 -18.28 -5.42
C PRO A 143 0.06 -17.13 -4.40
N THR A 144 1.22 -16.54 -4.05
CA THR A 144 1.30 -15.44 -3.08
C THR A 144 0.53 -14.20 -3.56
N LYS A 145 0.69 -13.80 -4.82
CA LYS A 145 -0.06 -12.70 -5.45
C LYS A 145 -1.56 -12.98 -5.47
N GLN A 146 -1.99 -14.22 -5.75
CA GLN A 146 -3.40 -14.59 -5.72
C GLN A 146 -3.97 -14.55 -4.29
N THR A 147 -3.24 -15.03 -3.30
CA THR A 147 -3.66 -15.00 -1.89
C THR A 147 -3.79 -13.57 -1.38
N ILE A 148 -2.80 -12.72 -1.66
CA ILE A 148 -2.84 -11.30 -1.29
C ILE A 148 -3.95 -10.59 -2.04
N GLN A 149 -4.09 -10.78 -3.36
CA GLN A 149 -5.16 -10.16 -4.12
C GLN A 149 -6.53 -10.57 -3.58
N THR A 150 -6.74 -11.87 -3.32
CA THR A 150 -8.00 -12.36 -2.75
C THR A 150 -8.28 -11.76 -1.38
N ARG A 151 -7.25 -11.59 -0.53
CA ARG A 151 -7.39 -11.04 0.82
C ARG A 151 -7.56 -9.52 0.81
N LEU A 152 -6.86 -8.81 -0.08
CA LEU A 152 -7.06 -7.38 -0.35
C LEU A 152 -8.47 -7.13 -0.90
N ASP A 153 -8.94 -7.95 -1.83
CA ASP A 153 -10.30 -7.87 -2.37
C ASP A 153 -11.37 -8.12 -1.29
N TYR A 154 -11.06 -8.96 -0.29
CA TYR A 154 -11.93 -9.22 0.87
C TYR A 154 -11.89 -8.11 1.92
N MET A 155 -10.75 -7.42 2.07
CA MET A 155 -10.52 -6.38 3.07
C MET A 155 -10.77 -4.95 2.55
N GLN A 156 -10.83 -4.77 1.24
CA GLN A 156 -11.14 -3.51 0.56
C GLN A 156 -12.04 -3.82 -0.66
N PRO A 157 -13.35 -3.52 -0.65
CA PRO A 157 -13.97 -3.23 -1.92
C PRO A 157 -13.28 -1.95 -2.42
N VAL A 158 -12.64 -2.04 -3.59
CA VAL A 158 -12.05 -0.94 -4.37
C VAL A 158 -10.57 -0.59 -4.07
N SER A 159 -9.64 -1.04 -4.90
CA SER A 159 -8.88 -0.21 -5.87
C SER A 159 -7.72 -0.98 -6.51
N HIS A 160 -7.53 -0.76 -7.81
CA HIS A 160 -6.66 -1.51 -8.70
C HIS A 160 -5.17 -1.51 -8.29
N ILE A 161 -4.54 -2.69 -8.34
CA ILE A 161 -3.09 -2.84 -8.44
C ILE A 161 -2.74 -2.62 -9.93
N CYS A 162 -1.89 -1.63 -10.21
CA CYS A 162 -1.31 -1.39 -11.54
C CYS A 162 -0.19 -2.40 -11.80
#